data_AF-A0AAD6E8K2-F1
#
_entry.id   AF-A0AAD6E8K2-F1
#
_cell.length_a   1.000
_cell.length_b   1.000
_cell.length_c   1.000
_cell.angle_alpha   90.00
_cell.angle_beta   90.00
_cell.angle_gamma   90.00
#
_symmetry.space_group_name_H-M   'P 1'
#
loop_
_entity.id
_entity.type
_entity.pdbx_description
1 polymer ?
#
loop_
_entity_poly.entity_id
_entity_poly.type
_entity_poly.pdbx_seq_one_letter_code
_entity_poly.pdbx_strand_id
1 'polypeptide(L)'
;MTESKSPVRHGNQVECFLDGLPPSTNRYPYEGKEQFDRILKFEFDRLQRALSCLQSKSIDRNSLELSEYFVIAIGPSSFKQDFLLCETSSGLHLSYHAAQQTLIVRMTTTEHAQVIGALNAEIMAILQRMDLYRAVQIYGNVDVDVSNGNVKRPDWGWGPIRRSGGPKRPGVVVEVGVSETTTKLRNDARMWVDPVKGQVNMAITIKVDRTNPRITLDTYEWDSPTQRPQVTQSCVIEETSTKVTVSQCPITIPFNYMLQRSPEIPKETEIRLEKQNLIDMANLTCTSEMHRFTTKREAC
;
A
#
# COMPACT_ATOMS: atom_id res chain seq x y z
N MET A 1 -11.79 3.54 54.20
CA MET A 1 -11.84 2.56 53.10
C MET A 1 -11.44 3.28 51.83
N THR A 2 -10.16 3.17 51.48
CA THR A 2 -9.56 3.74 50.28
C THR A 2 -9.47 2.62 49.24
N GLU A 3 -10.30 2.68 48.20
CA GLU A 3 -10.19 1.77 47.05
C GLU A 3 -9.01 2.19 46.18
N SER A 4 -8.07 1.26 46.01
CA SER A 4 -6.95 1.39 45.09
C SER A 4 -7.45 1.21 43.66
N LYS A 5 -7.25 2.24 42.82
CA LYS A 5 -7.35 2.10 41.37
C LYS A 5 -6.12 1.35 40.87
N SER A 6 -6.33 0.13 40.40
CA SER A 6 -5.34 -0.62 39.61
C SER A 6 -5.07 0.12 38.30
N PRO A 7 -3.80 0.27 37.88
CA PRO A 7 -3.48 0.98 36.65
C PRO A 7 -3.79 0.10 35.43
N VAL A 8 -4.48 0.70 34.46
CA VAL A 8 -4.70 0.13 33.12
C VAL A 8 -3.33 -0.09 32.47
N ARG A 9 -2.94 -1.35 32.29
CA ARG A 9 -1.75 -1.75 31.53
C ARG A 9 -1.87 -1.22 30.11
N HIS A 10 -1.09 -0.20 29.79
CA HIS A 10 -0.79 0.17 28.40
C HIS A 10 0.03 -0.98 27.81
N GLY A 11 -0.62 -1.86 27.05
CA GLY A 11 0.09 -2.85 26.23
C GLY A 11 1.02 -2.12 25.25
N ASN A 12 2.25 -2.58 25.14
CA ASN A 12 3.29 -2.04 24.27
C ASN A 12 2.78 -1.92 22.82
N GLN A 13 2.35 -0.72 22.42
CA GLN A 13 2.05 -0.37 21.02
C GLN A 13 3.29 -0.38 20.10
N VAL A 14 4.45 -0.76 20.63
CA VAL A 14 5.74 -0.82 19.93
C VAL A 14 5.90 -2.12 19.13
N GLU A 15 5.08 -3.16 19.35
CA GLU A 15 5.29 -4.47 18.69
C GLU A 15 4.82 -4.52 17.22
N CYS A 16 3.86 -3.70 16.79
CA CYS A 16 3.14 -3.94 15.52
C CYS A 16 3.85 -3.51 14.21
N PHE A 17 5.02 -2.88 14.27
CA PHE A 17 5.66 -2.26 13.08
C PHE A 17 6.48 -3.24 12.23
N LEU A 18 7.11 -4.23 12.88
CA LEU A 18 7.83 -5.33 12.21
C LEU A 18 6.97 -6.58 12.06
N ASP A 19 5.85 -6.64 12.79
CA ASP A 19 4.92 -7.76 12.75
C ASP A 19 4.28 -7.90 11.36
N GLY A 20 4.26 -9.13 10.85
CA GLY A 20 3.65 -9.45 9.57
C GLY A 20 4.54 -9.22 8.34
N LEU A 21 5.82 -8.86 8.54
CA LEU A 21 6.84 -9.02 7.49
C LEU A 21 7.04 -10.52 7.18
N PRO A 22 7.31 -10.91 5.92
CA PRO A 22 7.62 -12.29 5.59
C PRO A 22 8.80 -12.82 6.43
N PRO A 23 8.79 -14.08 6.91
CA PRO A 23 9.87 -14.61 7.74
C PRO A 23 11.25 -14.60 7.05
N SER A 24 11.28 -14.65 5.72
CA SER A 24 12.49 -14.54 4.89
C SER A 24 13.08 -13.12 4.74
N THR A 25 12.54 -12.15 5.48
CA THR A 25 13.01 -10.76 5.51
C THR A 25 14.33 -10.64 6.25
N ASN A 26 15.39 -10.30 5.52
CA ASN A 26 16.73 -10.13 6.08
C ASN A 26 16.88 -8.79 6.84
N ARG A 27 17.83 -8.75 7.78
CA ARG A 27 18.14 -7.57 8.59
C ARG A 27 19.64 -7.26 8.55
N TYR A 28 19.99 -5.98 8.43
CA TYR A 28 21.37 -5.52 8.33
C TYR A 28 21.62 -4.28 9.21
N PRO A 29 22.84 -4.11 9.75
CA PRO A 29 23.26 -2.81 10.31
C PRO A 29 23.48 -1.78 9.20
N TYR A 30 23.35 -0.49 9.52
CA TYR A 30 23.72 0.59 8.60
C TYR A 30 25.15 1.06 8.82
N GLU A 31 25.99 0.96 7.78
CA GLU A 31 27.38 1.45 7.79
C GLU A 31 27.63 2.54 6.73
N GLY A 32 26.58 3.04 6.08
CA GLY A 32 26.64 4.11 5.08
C GLY A 32 25.97 3.77 3.75
N LYS A 33 25.80 4.78 2.89
CA LYS A 33 25.10 4.67 1.60
C LYS A 33 25.68 3.62 0.67
N GLU A 34 26.99 3.52 0.58
CA GLU A 34 27.64 2.56 -0.32
C GLU A 34 27.37 1.10 0.08
N GLN A 35 27.36 0.81 1.39
CA GLN A 35 26.97 -0.50 1.90
C GLN A 35 25.48 -0.77 1.63
N PHE A 36 24.63 0.23 1.88
CA PHE A 36 23.20 0.15 1.59
C PHE A 36 22.93 -0.19 0.12
N ASP A 37 23.61 0.47 -0.82
CA ASP A 37 23.42 0.22 -2.26
C ASP A 37 23.85 -1.20 -2.65
N ARG A 38 24.91 -1.74 -2.01
CA ARG A 38 25.32 -3.14 -2.19
C ARG A 38 24.27 -4.12 -1.64
N ILE A 39 23.74 -3.86 -0.45
CA ILE A 39 22.68 -4.68 0.17
C ILE A 39 21.44 -4.65 -0.73
N LEU A 40 21.04 -3.46 -1.16
CA LEU A 40 19.89 -3.28 -2.03
C LEU A 40 20.02 -4.09 -3.31
N LYS A 41 21.17 -3.99 -4.00
CA LYS A 41 21.44 -4.77 -5.22
C LYS A 41 21.36 -6.28 -4.93
N PHE A 42 22.00 -6.74 -3.86
CA PHE A 42 21.99 -8.15 -3.48
C PHE A 42 20.58 -8.67 -3.20
N GLU A 43 19.78 -7.93 -2.45
CA GLU A 43 18.40 -8.26 -2.12
C GLU A 43 17.48 -8.22 -3.34
N PHE A 44 17.68 -7.25 -4.23
CA PHE A 44 16.96 -7.18 -5.49
C PHE A 44 17.27 -8.38 -6.38
N ASP A 45 18.55 -8.73 -6.55
CA ASP A 45 18.96 -9.90 -7.32
C ASP A 45 18.41 -11.21 -6.71
N ARG A 46 18.35 -11.29 -5.38
CA ARG A 46 17.72 -12.42 -4.65
C ARG A 46 16.23 -12.54 -4.99
N LEU A 47 15.49 -11.44 -4.90
CA LEU A 47 14.07 -11.38 -5.22
C LEU A 47 13.81 -11.76 -6.69
N GLN A 48 14.61 -11.23 -7.63
CA GLN A 48 14.46 -11.52 -9.06
C GLN A 48 14.69 -12.99 -9.40
N ARG A 49 15.72 -13.62 -8.80
CA ARG A 49 15.95 -15.06 -8.96
C ARG A 49 14.76 -15.88 -8.46
N ALA A 50 14.24 -15.51 -7.30
CA ALA A 50 13.13 -16.22 -6.69
C ALA A 50 11.82 -16.07 -7.50
N LEU A 51 11.52 -14.87 -8.01
CA LEU A 51 10.42 -14.64 -8.96
C LEU A 51 10.60 -15.46 -10.25
N SER A 52 11.81 -15.51 -10.80
CA SER A 52 12.12 -16.31 -12.00
C SER A 52 11.88 -17.81 -11.78
N CYS A 53 12.21 -18.34 -10.60
CA CYS A 53 11.95 -19.73 -10.23
C CYS A 53 10.45 -20.05 -10.14
N LEU A 54 9.63 -19.11 -9.65
CA LEU A 54 8.17 -19.27 -9.62
C LEU A 54 7.58 -19.32 -11.04
N GLN A 55 8.05 -18.44 -11.93
CA GLN A 55 7.60 -18.40 -13.33
C GLN A 55 7.95 -19.69 -14.10
N SER A 56 9.06 -20.35 -13.76
CA SER A 56 9.50 -21.59 -14.43
C SER A 56 8.81 -22.86 -13.91
N LYS A 57 7.90 -22.77 -12.92
CA LYS A 57 7.25 -23.93 -12.24
C LYS A 57 8.25 -24.94 -11.65
N SER A 58 9.51 -24.52 -11.45
CA SER A 58 10.59 -25.40 -11.00
C SER A 58 10.54 -25.72 -9.51
N ILE A 59 9.72 -24.99 -8.74
CA ILE A 59 9.57 -25.12 -7.29
C ILE A 59 8.08 -25.09 -6.95
N ASP A 60 7.68 -25.82 -5.91
CA ASP A 60 6.35 -25.70 -5.31
C ASP A 60 6.09 -24.24 -4.90
N ARG A 61 5.00 -23.64 -5.41
CA ARG A 61 4.64 -22.25 -5.13
C ARG A 61 4.35 -22.01 -3.65
N ASN A 62 4.04 -23.06 -2.89
CA ASN A 62 3.81 -22.98 -1.45
C ASN A 62 5.09 -23.00 -0.61
N SER A 63 6.26 -23.34 -1.19
CA SER A 63 7.52 -23.50 -0.43
C SER A 63 8.48 -22.31 -0.54
N LEU A 64 8.20 -21.35 -1.43
CA LEU A 64 9.06 -20.19 -1.63
C LEU A 64 8.51 -18.97 -0.89
N GLU A 65 9.00 -18.74 0.33
CA GLU A 65 8.73 -17.50 1.06
C GLU A 65 9.49 -16.33 0.42
N LEU A 66 8.81 -15.59 -0.47
CA LEU A 66 9.33 -14.36 -1.05
C LEU A 66 9.19 -13.20 -0.08
N SER A 67 10.30 -12.51 0.20
CA SER A 67 10.25 -11.20 0.83
C SER A 67 10.62 -10.12 -0.18
N GLU A 68 9.71 -9.16 -0.35
CA GLU A 68 9.98 -7.89 -1.04
C GLU A 68 10.69 -6.89 -0.10
N TYR A 69 11.06 -7.34 1.10
CA TYR A 69 11.56 -6.51 2.19
C TYR A 69 12.97 -6.89 2.61
N PHE A 70 13.69 -5.88 3.07
CA PHE A 70 14.77 -6.04 4.03
C PHE A 70 14.72 -4.90 5.04
N VAL A 71 15.37 -5.11 6.18
CA VAL A 71 15.37 -4.17 7.30
C VAL A 71 16.78 -3.68 7.55
N ILE A 72 16.92 -2.38 7.76
CA ILE A 72 18.17 -1.72 8.12
C ILE A 72 18.04 -1.15 9.53
N ALA A 73 18.94 -1.53 10.44
CA ALA A 73 19.10 -0.86 11.73
C ALA A 73 19.88 0.45 11.53
N ILE A 74 19.20 1.59 11.68
CA ILE A 74 19.73 2.92 11.39
C ILE A 74 19.24 3.96 12.41
N GLY A 75 20.18 4.74 12.95
CA GLY A 75 19.89 5.81 13.89
C GLY A 75 19.22 7.03 13.23
N PRO A 76 18.52 7.89 14.01
CA PRO A 76 17.79 9.04 13.46
C PRO A 76 18.65 10.03 12.69
N SER A 77 19.89 10.28 13.14
CA SER A 77 20.81 11.21 12.48
C SER A 77 21.18 10.74 11.07
N SER A 78 21.59 9.48 10.94
CA SER A 78 21.93 8.87 9.65
C SER A 78 20.71 8.77 8.73
N PHE A 79 19.55 8.36 9.26
CA PHE A 79 18.31 8.33 8.48
C PHE A 79 17.97 9.70 7.91
N LYS A 80 18.01 10.75 8.74
CA LYS A 80 17.73 12.12 8.31
C LYS A 80 18.71 12.61 7.24
N GLN A 81 20.01 12.35 7.44
CA GLN A 81 21.06 12.78 6.53
C GLN A 81 20.96 12.08 5.17
N ASP A 82 20.75 10.77 5.17
CA ASP A 82 20.97 9.94 3.98
C ASP A 82 19.68 9.57 3.24
N PHE A 83 18.51 9.61 3.90
CA PHE A 83 17.25 9.12 3.30
C PHE A 83 16.14 10.16 3.26
N LEU A 84 16.11 11.11 4.20
CA LEU A 84 15.07 12.15 4.23
C LEU A 84 15.39 13.35 3.33
N LEU A 85 16.67 13.68 3.18
CA LEU A 85 17.15 14.83 2.40
C LEU A 85 17.55 14.48 0.95
N CYS A 86 17.61 13.19 0.62
CA CYS A 86 18.04 12.70 -0.68
C CYS A 86 16.83 12.07 -1.39
N GLU A 87 16.61 12.38 -2.67
CA GLU A 87 15.62 11.68 -3.49
C GLU A 87 16.02 10.21 -3.55
N THR A 88 15.38 9.40 -2.71
CA THR A 88 15.62 7.97 -2.66
C THR A 88 15.32 7.36 -4.01
N SER A 89 16.22 6.49 -4.47
CA SER A 89 16.18 5.80 -5.75
C SER A 89 14.77 5.35 -6.13
N SER A 90 14.33 5.73 -7.33
CA SER A 90 13.04 5.33 -7.90
C SER A 90 12.82 3.82 -7.75
N GLY A 91 11.69 3.43 -7.17
CA GLY A 91 11.31 2.02 -6.99
C GLY A 91 11.52 1.45 -5.58
N LEU A 92 11.91 2.28 -4.60
CA LEU A 92 11.93 1.90 -3.19
C LEU A 92 10.82 2.58 -2.40
N HIS A 93 10.23 1.82 -1.50
CA HIS A 93 9.30 2.32 -0.52
C HIS A 93 9.91 2.17 0.88
N LEU A 94 9.93 3.27 1.64
CA LEU A 94 10.64 3.39 2.90
C LEU A 94 9.66 3.64 4.05
N SER A 95 9.87 2.94 5.16
CA SER A 95 9.16 3.21 6.42
C SER A 95 10.16 3.22 7.57
N TYR A 96 10.28 4.36 8.24
CA TYR A 96 11.22 4.56 9.34
C TYR A 96 10.50 4.63 10.69
N HIS A 97 11.05 3.90 11.67
CA HIS A 97 10.57 3.90 13.04
C HIS A 97 11.67 4.37 13.99
N ALA A 98 11.50 5.58 14.52
CA ALA A 98 12.53 6.27 15.29
C ALA A 98 12.87 5.55 16.61
N ALA A 99 11.84 5.11 17.35
CA ALA A 99 12.04 4.45 18.64
C ALA A 99 12.74 3.09 18.52
N GLN A 100 12.62 2.43 17.36
CA GLN A 100 13.29 1.15 17.08
C GLN A 100 14.59 1.33 16.28
N GLN A 101 14.92 2.57 15.89
CA GLN A 101 16.05 2.89 15.01
C GLN A 101 16.10 1.95 13.80
N THR A 102 14.95 1.81 13.14
CA THR A 102 14.76 0.78 12.11
C THR A 102 14.14 1.39 10.87
N LEU A 103 14.74 1.12 9.71
CA LEU A 103 14.25 1.42 8.38
C LEU A 103 13.82 0.12 7.70
N ILE A 104 12.53 0.02 7.38
CA ILE A 104 12.01 -1.02 6.51
C ILE A 104 12.13 -0.53 5.07
N VAL A 105 12.78 -1.33 4.24
CA VAL A 105 12.91 -1.08 2.81
C VAL A 105 12.10 -2.12 2.08
N ARG A 106 11.18 -1.66 1.23
CA ARG A 106 10.42 -2.50 0.31
C ARG A 106 10.86 -2.21 -1.11
N MET A 107 11.15 -3.28 -1.85
CA MET A 107 11.46 -3.24 -3.28
C MET A 107 10.14 -3.37 -4.06
N THR A 108 9.82 -2.38 -4.88
CA THR A 108 8.59 -2.40 -5.69
C THR A 108 8.72 -3.44 -6.80
N THR A 109 7.80 -4.41 -6.84
CA THR A 109 7.67 -5.37 -7.95
C THR A 109 6.84 -4.78 -9.10
N THR A 110 6.99 -5.35 -10.30
CA THR A 110 6.22 -4.94 -11.48
C THR A 110 4.72 -5.05 -11.24
N GLU A 111 4.28 -6.17 -10.64
CA GLU A 111 2.88 -6.43 -10.28
C GLU A 111 2.33 -5.36 -9.33
N HIS A 112 3.10 -5.00 -8.29
CA HIS A 112 2.75 -3.92 -7.36
C HIS A 112 2.56 -2.58 -8.09
N ALA A 113 3.50 -2.22 -8.97
CA ALA A 113 3.42 -1.00 -9.76
C ALA A 113 2.24 -1.02 -10.75
N GLN A 114 1.93 -2.16 -11.36
CA GLN A 114 0.83 -2.32 -12.31
C GLN A 114 -0.54 -2.14 -11.63
N VAL A 115 -0.75 -2.73 -10.45
CA VAL A 115 -1.99 -2.55 -9.68
C VAL A 115 -2.24 -1.07 -9.39
N ILE A 116 -1.20 -0.37 -8.92
CA ILE A 116 -1.29 1.06 -8.60
C ILE A 116 -1.56 1.87 -9.85
N GLY A 117 -0.82 1.60 -10.93
CA GLY A 117 -0.99 2.28 -12.21
C GLY A 117 -2.41 2.12 -12.76
N ALA A 118 -2.94 0.91 -12.71
CA ALA A 118 -4.28 0.58 -13.18
C ALA A 118 -5.37 1.25 -12.33
N LEU A 119 -5.31 1.15 -10.99
CA LEU A 119 -6.25 1.84 -10.11
C LEU A 119 -6.22 3.36 -10.33
N ASN A 120 -5.02 3.93 -10.43
CA ASN A 120 -4.86 5.36 -10.67
C ASN A 120 -5.43 5.79 -12.03
N ALA A 121 -5.25 4.99 -13.09
CA ALA A 121 -5.85 5.28 -14.39
C ALA A 121 -7.39 5.37 -14.29
N GLU A 122 -8.02 4.43 -13.60
CA GLU A 122 -9.48 4.42 -13.40
C GLU A 122 -9.97 5.66 -12.60
N ILE A 123 -9.32 5.97 -11.49
CA ILE A 123 -9.66 7.14 -10.66
C ILE A 123 -9.47 8.43 -11.45
N MET A 124 -8.36 8.58 -12.17
CA MET A 124 -8.10 9.78 -12.96
C MET A 124 -9.09 9.92 -14.12
N ALA A 125 -9.55 8.82 -14.73
CA ALA A 125 -10.59 8.85 -15.76
C ALA A 125 -11.96 9.29 -15.20
N ILE A 126 -12.29 8.92 -13.95
CA ILE A 126 -13.48 9.43 -13.25
C ILE A 126 -13.33 10.94 -12.98
N LEU A 127 -12.20 11.37 -12.41
CA LEU A 127 -11.94 12.78 -12.12
C LEU A 127 -11.90 13.65 -13.38
N GLN A 128 -11.38 13.13 -14.49
CA GLN A 128 -11.41 13.80 -15.79
C GLN A 128 -12.84 14.11 -16.22
N ARG A 129 -13.77 13.16 -16.05
CA ARG A 129 -15.19 13.37 -16.36
C ARG A 129 -15.83 14.41 -15.44
N MET A 130 -15.27 14.68 -14.27
CA MET A 130 -15.71 15.75 -13.36
C MET A 130 -14.98 17.09 -13.61
N ASP A 131 -14.06 17.18 -14.58
CA ASP A 131 -13.14 18.31 -14.79
C ASP A 131 -12.18 18.59 -13.61
N LEU A 132 -11.94 17.58 -12.76
CA LEU A 132 -11.16 17.69 -11.53
C LEU A 132 -9.78 17.05 -11.58
N TYR A 133 -9.37 16.48 -12.71
CA TYR A 133 -8.05 15.84 -12.84
C TYR A 133 -6.87 16.77 -12.49
N ARG A 134 -7.02 18.08 -12.73
CA ARG A 134 -6.03 19.11 -12.36
C ARG A 134 -6.23 19.70 -10.96
N ALA A 135 -7.23 19.24 -10.21
CA ALA A 135 -7.48 19.68 -8.84
C ALA A 135 -6.83 18.74 -7.81
N VAL A 136 -6.35 17.57 -8.23
CA VAL A 136 -5.82 16.52 -7.37
C VAL A 136 -4.29 16.40 -7.50
N GLN A 137 -3.63 16.32 -6.36
CA GLN A 137 -2.22 15.98 -6.20
C GLN A 137 -2.07 14.48 -5.87
N ILE A 138 -1.03 13.86 -6.44
CA ILE A 138 -0.65 12.46 -6.18
C ILE A 138 0.41 12.39 -5.07
N TYR A 139 0.33 11.36 -4.22
CA TYR A 139 1.15 11.18 -3.02
C TYR A 139 2.05 9.92 -2.99
N GLY A 140 2.34 9.25 -4.12
CA GLY A 140 3.14 7.99 -4.11
C GLY A 140 4.63 8.11 -3.75
N ASN A 141 5.22 9.32 -3.78
CA ASN A 141 6.63 9.55 -3.46
C ASN A 141 6.83 10.57 -2.33
N VAL A 142 5.79 10.79 -1.52
CA VAL A 142 5.81 11.80 -0.46
C VAL A 142 5.90 11.12 0.89
N ASP A 143 6.95 11.43 1.63
CA ASP A 143 7.11 10.98 3.01
C ASP A 143 6.13 11.73 3.92
N VAL A 144 5.33 10.98 4.68
CA VAL A 144 4.36 11.51 5.64
C VAL A 144 4.89 11.26 7.05
N ASP A 145 4.91 12.32 7.87
CA ASP A 145 5.11 12.19 9.31
C ASP A 145 3.86 11.56 9.94
N VAL A 146 4.02 10.37 10.49
CA VAL A 146 2.94 9.55 11.07
C VAL A 146 3.00 9.50 12.60
N SER A 147 3.58 10.55 13.22
CA SER A 147 3.79 10.80 14.66
C SER A 147 5.09 10.27 15.25
N ASN A 148 5.54 10.94 16.33
CA ASN A 148 6.69 10.53 17.14
C ASN A 148 8.00 10.34 16.36
N GLY A 149 8.20 11.11 15.29
CA GLY A 149 9.37 11.01 14.42
C GLY A 149 9.37 9.79 13.50
N ASN A 150 8.26 9.03 13.47
CA ASN A 150 8.06 7.97 12.49
C ASN A 150 7.65 8.58 11.16
N VAL A 151 8.22 8.06 10.09
CA VAL A 151 7.97 8.53 8.73
C VAL A 151 7.56 7.35 7.90
N LYS A 152 6.47 7.50 7.14
CA LYS A 152 6.01 6.49 6.20
C LYS A 152 5.56 7.14 4.91
N ARG A 153 5.95 6.52 3.80
CA ARG A 153 5.45 6.82 2.47
C ARG A 153 4.18 5.99 2.24
N PRO A 154 3.12 6.47 1.58
CA PRO A 154 2.05 5.58 1.09
C PRO A 154 2.46 4.97 -0.24
N ASP A 155 1.95 3.78 -0.59
CA ASP A 155 2.19 3.22 -1.93
C ASP A 155 1.60 4.13 -3.01
N TRP A 156 0.43 4.71 -2.73
CA TRP A 156 -0.16 5.78 -3.54
C TRP A 156 -1.12 6.63 -2.71
N GLY A 157 -1.55 7.75 -3.27
CA GLY A 157 -2.61 8.54 -2.63
C GLY A 157 -3.01 9.77 -3.41
N TRP A 158 -4.14 10.33 -3.03
CA TRP A 158 -4.74 11.52 -3.63
C TRP A 158 -5.12 12.54 -2.56
N GLY A 159 -4.99 13.81 -2.90
CA GLY A 159 -5.48 14.93 -2.09
C GLY A 159 -5.60 16.19 -2.94
N PRO A 160 -6.20 17.28 -2.44
CA PRO A 160 -6.31 18.50 -3.22
C PRO A 160 -4.94 19.17 -3.41
N ILE A 161 -4.71 19.78 -4.58
CA ILE A 161 -3.49 20.57 -4.86
C ILE A 161 -3.44 21.82 -3.96
N ARG A 162 -4.57 22.51 -3.81
CA ARG A 162 -4.68 23.72 -2.99
C ARG A 162 -5.33 23.35 -1.66
N ARG A 163 -4.58 23.50 -0.56
CA ARG A 163 -5.10 23.33 0.80
C ARG A 163 -5.14 24.67 1.51
N SER A 164 -6.20 24.91 2.27
CA SER A 164 -6.32 26.01 3.22
C SER A 164 -5.56 25.67 4.51
N GLY A 165 -4.22 25.78 4.45
CA GLY A 165 -3.35 25.60 5.61
C GLY A 165 -3.16 24.14 6.06
N GLY A 166 -2.05 23.87 6.75
CA GLY A 166 -1.70 22.56 7.30
C GLY A 166 -0.66 21.75 6.50
N PRO A 167 -0.19 20.62 7.04
CA PRO A 167 0.82 19.77 6.40
C PRO A 167 0.30 19.16 5.09
N LYS A 168 1.18 18.99 4.09
CA LYS A 168 0.86 18.26 2.86
C LYS A 168 0.63 16.78 3.19
N ARG A 169 -0.62 16.33 3.14
CA ARG A 169 -1.02 14.94 3.43
C ARG A 169 -2.06 14.46 2.42
N PRO A 170 -2.07 13.18 2.02
CA PRO A 170 -3.16 12.65 1.22
C PRO A 170 -4.50 12.71 1.98
N GLY A 171 -5.61 12.90 1.26
CA GLY A 171 -6.95 12.69 1.80
C GLY A 171 -7.37 11.21 1.71
N VAL A 172 -6.85 10.50 0.71
CA VAL A 172 -7.04 9.07 0.48
C VAL A 172 -5.71 8.42 0.16
N VAL A 173 -5.41 7.27 0.75
CA VAL A 173 -4.19 6.49 0.48
C VAL A 173 -4.50 5.09 0.00
N VAL A 174 -3.53 4.50 -0.70
CA VAL A 174 -3.54 3.10 -1.12
C VAL A 174 -2.32 2.40 -0.52
N GLU A 175 -2.52 1.17 -0.07
CA GLU A 175 -1.45 0.23 0.26
C GLU A 175 -1.70 -1.08 -0.48
N VAL A 176 -0.69 -1.58 -1.20
CA VAL A 176 -0.80 -2.77 -2.04
C VAL A 176 0.12 -3.85 -1.49
N GLY A 177 -0.48 -4.96 -1.09
CA GLY A 177 0.23 -6.09 -0.53
C GLY A 177 0.22 -7.25 -1.51
N VAL A 178 1.39 -7.57 -2.06
CA VAL A 178 1.56 -8.75 -2.92
C VAL A 178 2.11 -9.91 -2.09
N SER A 179 3.32 -9.79 -1.53
CA SER A 179 3.85 -10.75 -0.55
C SER A 179 3.34 -10.51 0.88
N GLU A 180 2.75 -9.35 1.16
CA GLU A 180 2.33 -8.99 2.50
C GLU A 180 1.15 -9.80 3.01
N THR A 181 1.12 -10.04 4.32
CA THR A 181 -0.04 -10.64 4.98
C THR A 181 -1.22 -9.65 5.04
N THR A 182 -2.45 -10.17 5.03
CA THR A 182 -3.66 -9.35 5.24
C THR A 182 -3.60 -8.60 6.58
N THR A 183 -2.98 -9.18 7.60
CA THR A 183 -2.78 -8.53 8.90
C THR A 183 -1.89 -7.29 8.78
N LYS A 184 -0.79 -7.36 8.02
CA LYS A 184 0.10 -6.22 7.78
C LYS A 184 -0.65 -5.10 7.04
N LEU A 185 -1.32 -5.41 5.93
CA LEU A 185 -2.13 -4.44 5.19
C LEU A 185 -3.18 -3.77 6.06
N ARG A 186 -3.87 -4.56 6.89
CA ARG A 186 -4.83 -4.02 7.86
C ARG A 186 -4.13 -3.04 8.79
N ASN A 187 -3.01 -3.43 9.42
CA ASN A 187 -2.28 -2.56 10.35
C ASN A 187 -1.79 -1.26 9.69
N ASP A 188 -1.37 -1.31 8.44
CA ASP A 188 -1.01 -0.12 7.67
C ASP A 188 -2.22 0.79 7.44
N ALA A 189 -3.35 0.23 7.01
CA ALA A 189 -4.60 0.99 6.88
C ALA A 189 -5.05 1.62 8.21
N ARG A 190 -4.93 0.87 9.32
CA ARG A 190 -5.22 1.37 10.68
C ARG A 190 -4.37 2.58 11.02
N MET A 191 -3.07 2.54 10.73
CA MET A 191 -2.14 3.64 10.99
C MET A 191 -2.51 4.88 10.17
N TRP A 192 -2.88 4.68 8.90
CA TRP A 192 -3.23 5.79 8.02
C TRP A 192 -4.47 6.57 8.46
N VAL A 193 -5.53 5.87 8.85
CA VAL A 193 -6.80 6.52 9.24
C VAL A 193 -6.81 7.00 10.69
N ASP A 194 -5.81 6.61 11.50
CA ASP A 194 -5.70 7.05 12.89
C ASP A 194 -5.52 8.59 12.98
N PRO A 195 -6.39 9.30 13.72
CA PRO A 195 -6.39 10.77 13.80
C PRO A 195 -5.17 11.35 14.53
N VAL A 196 -4.41 10.55 15.28
CA VAL A 196 -3.17 11.01 15.90
C VAL A 196 -1.93 10.60 15.10
N LYS A 197 -2.08 9.81 14.03
CA LYS A 197 -0.99 9.34 13.17
C LYS A 197 -1.15 9.87 11.74
N GLY A 198 -1.64 9.03 10.83
CA GLY A 198 -1.73 9.35 9.40
C GLY A 198 -2.72 10.48 9.08
N GLN A 199 -3.84 10.57 9.82
CA GLN A 199 -4.91 11.54 9.58
C GLN A 199 -5.45 11.55 8.15
N VAL A 200 -5.49 10.37 7.53
CA VAL A 200 -6.10 10.18 6.21
C VAL A 200 -7.59 9.89 6.40
N ASN A 201 -8.44 10.44 5.53
CA ASN A 201 -9.89 10.22 5.63
C ASN A 201 -10.27 8.77 5.29
N MET A 202 -9.56 8.16 4.33
CA MET A 202 -9.77 6.79 3.91
C MET A 202 -8.46 6.12 3.47
N ALA A 203 -8.27 4.86 3.88
CA ALA A 203 -7.22 4.00 3.34
C ALA A 203 -7.84 2.87 2.51
N ILE A 204 -7.23 2.57 1.36
CA ILE A 204 -7.62 1.47 0.48
C ILE A 204 -6.50 0.44 0.52
N THR A 205 -6.78 -0.78 0.97
CA THR A 205 -5.80 -1.87 0.86
C THR A 205 -6.13 -2.73 -0.34
N ILE A 206 -5.13 -3.09 -1.13
CA ILE A 206 -5.28 -4.05 -2.22
C ILE A 206 -4.40 -5.26 -1.93
N LYS A 207 -5.03 -6.40 -1.68
CA LYS A 207 -4.35 -7.69 -1.56
C LYS A 207 -4.38 -8.40 -2.91
N VAL A 208 -3.20 -8.69 -3.45
CA VAL A 208 -3.05 -9.55 -4.63
C VAL A 208 -2.65 -10.95 -4.16
N ASP A 209 -3.37 -11.96 -4.63
CA ASP A 209 -3.03 -13.37 -4.44
C ASP A 209 -2.42 -13.92 -5.74
N ARG A 210 -1.15 -14.35 -5.66
CA ARG A 210 -0.42 -14.95 -6.79
C ARG A 210 -0.77 -16.42 -7.02
N THR A 211 -1.33 -17.08 -6.01
CA THR A 211 -1.65 -18.51 -6.04
C THR A 211 -3.04 -18.73 -6.58
N ASN A 212 -4.00 -17.91 -6.14
CA ASN A 212 -5.35 -17.85 -6.69
C ASN A 212 -5.50 -16.49 -7.35
N PRO A 213 -5.84 -16.39 -8.64
CA PRO A 213 -5.92 -15.11 -9.35
C PRO A 213 -7.10 -14.29 -8.80
N ARG A 214 -6.83 -13.60 -7.69
CA ARG A 214 -7.80 -12.91 -6.85
C ARG A 214 -7.16 -11.60 -6.38
N ILE A 215 -7.94 -10.53 -6.48
CA ILE A 215 -7.61 -9.21 -5.95
C ILE A 215 -8.70 -8.83 -4.95
N THR A 216 -8.32 -8.48 -3.74
CA THR A 216 -9.25 -8.00 -2.71
C THR A 216 -8.96 -6.54 -2.41
N LEU A 217 -9.97 -5.70 -2.50
CA LEU A 217 -9.93 -4.29 -2.14
C LEU A 217 -10.76 -4.10 -0.86
N ASP A 218 -10.15 -3.58 0.19
CA ASP A 218 -10.86 -3.16 1.39
C ASP A 218 -10.64 -1.66 1.59
N THR A 219 -11.70 -0.93 1.96
CA THR A 219 -11.59 0.47 2.37
C THR A 219 -11.75 0.58 3.88
N TYR A 220 -10.95 1.47 4.48
CA TYR A 220 -10.91 1.70 5.92
C TYR A 220 -11.16 3.16 6.23
N GLU A 221 -11.90 3.41 7.30
CA GLU A 221 -12.17 4.74 7.86
C GLU A 221 -12.05 4.69 9.38
N TRP A 222 -11.82 5.84 10.02
CA TRP A 222 -11.80 5.92 11.48
C TRP A 222 -13.21 6.11 12.03
N ASP A 223 -13.66 5.15 12.83
CA ASP A 223 -14.92 5.24 13.55
C ASP A 223 -14.70 5.97 14.89
N SER A 224 -15.02 7.27 14.90
CA SER A 224 -14.85 8.14 16.06
C SER A 224 -15.60 7.64 17.31
N PRO A 225 -16.86 7.17 17.24
CA PRO A 225 -17.53 6.52 18.35
C PRO A 225 -16.77 5.36 19.00
N THR A 226 -16.23 4.43 18.21
CA THR A 226 -15.51 3.26 18.77
C THR A 226 -14.02 3.48 18.95
N GLN A 227 -13.50 4.63 18.51
CA GLN A 227 -12.07 4.98 18.49
C GLN A 227 -11.23 3.89 17.81
N ARG A 228 -11.75 3.34 16.70
CA ARG A 228 -11.13 2.24 15.97
C ARG A 228 -11.27 2.40 14.47
N PRO A 229 -10.30 1.91 13.71
CA PRO A 229 -10.42 1.78 12.27
C PRO A 229 -11.42 0.66 11.92
N GLN A 230 -12.31 0.94 10.98
CA GLN A 230 -13.30 -0.02 10.48
C GLN A 230 -13.20 -0.20 8.98
N VAL A 231 -13.45 -1.43 8.52
CA VAL A 231 -13.65 -1.70 7.09
C VAL A 231 -15.03 -1.19 6.71
N THR A 232 -15.11 -0.24 5.78
CA THR A 232 -16.38 0.33 5.33
C THR A 232 -16.90 -0.32 4.05
N GLN A 233 -15.99 -0.80 3.19
CA GLN A 233 -16.33 -1.54 1.97
C GLN A 233 -15.30 -2.63 1.73
N SER A 234 -15.72 -3.75 1.13
CA SER A 234 -14.86 -4.85 0.69
C SER A 234 -15.33 -5.30 -0.68
N CYS A 235 -14.41 -5.46 -1.62
CA CYS A 235 -14.68 -5.90 -2.99
C CYS A 235 -13.68 -6.99 -3.36
N VAL A 236 -14.16 -8.04 -4.01
CA VAL A 236 -13.32 -9.15 -4.47
C VAL A 236 -13.47 -9.31 -5.97
N ILE A 237 -12.32 -9.33 -6.64
CA ILE A 237 -12.18 -9.66 -8.05
C ILE A 237 -11.56 -11.04 -8.10
N GLU A 238 -12.20 -11.97 -8.80
CA GLU A 238 -11.71 -13.33 -9.00
C GLU A 238 -11.69 -13.64 -10.49
N GLU A 239 -10.58 -14.19 -10.95
CA GLU A 239 -10.46 -14.73 -12.30
C GLU A 239 -10.56 -16.25 -12.26
N THR A 240 -11.46 -16.80 -13.04
CA THR A 240 -11.51 -18.23 -13.35
C THR A 240 -11.05 -18.42 -14.78
N SER A 241 -10.77 -19.67 -15.19
CA SER A 241 -10.30 -19.99 -16.54
C SER A 241 -11.21 -19.48 -17.67
N THR A 242 -12.46 -19.12 -17.38
CA THR A 242 -13.44 -18.68 -18.37
C THR A 242 -14.07 -17.32 -18.08
N LYS A 243 -13.82 -16.72 -16.91
CA LYS A 243 -14.58 -15.54 -16.47
C LYS A 243 -13.88 -14.78 -15.35
N VAL A 244 -13.89 -13.45 -15.45
CA VAL A 244 -13.65 -12.53 -14.33
C VAL A 244 -14.97 -12.20 -13.64
N THR A 245 -15.02 -12.39 -12.33
CA THR A 245 -16.14 -12.01 -11.47
C THR A 245 -15.73 -10.92 -10.49
N VAL A 246 -16.63 -9.97 -10.25
CA VAL A 246 -16.47 -8.91 -9.25
C VAL A 246 -17.66 -9.00 -8.31
N SER A 247 -17.39 -9.05 -7.01
CA SER A 247 -18.39 -9.06 -5.95
C SER A 247 -18.29 -7.79 -5.10
N GLN A 248 -19.41 -7.41 -4.47
CA GLN A 248 -19.48 -6.29 -3.51
C GLN A 248 -18.97 -4.95 -4.06
N CYS A 249 -19.35 -4.63 -5.31
CA CYS A 249 -19.08 -3.36 -5.98
C CYS A 249 -20.34 -2.45 -6.02
N PRO A 250 -20.19 -1.13 -6.22
CA PRO A 250 -18.96 -0.38 -6.45
C PRO A 250 -18.15 -0.12 -5.17
N ILE A 251 -16.86 0.18 -5.33
CA ILE A 251 -16.08 0.87 -4.28
C ILE A 251 -16.26 2.37 -4.47
N THR A 252 -16.72 3.06 -3.43
CA THR A 252 -17.02 4.49 -3.45
C THR A 252 -16.04 5.23 -2.56
N ILE A 253 -15.38 6.26 -3.11
CA ILE A 253 -14.55 7.20 -2.36
C ILE A 253 -15.36 8.50 -2.22
N PRO A 254 -15.62 8.95 -0.98
CA PRO A 254 -16.33 10.20 -0.79
C PRO A 254 -15.60 11.40 -1.43
N PHE A 255 -16.32 12.27 -2.13
CA PHE A 255 -15.78 13.42 -2.82
C PHE A 255 -14.99 14.31 -1.88
N ASN A 256 -15.59 14.63 -0.73
CA ASN A 256 -14.98 15.45 0.31
C ASN A 256 -13.77 14.78 0.95
N TYR A 257 -13.64 13.45 0.90
CA TYR A 257 -12.45 12.78 1.43
C TYR A 257 -11.22 13.02 0.55
N MET A 258 -11.40 13.04 -0.77
CA MET A 258 -10.32 13.27 -1.73
C MET A 258 -10.05 14.77 -1.96
N LEU A 259 -11.09 15.60 -2.07
CA LEU A 259 -10.98 17.02 -2.45
C LEU A 259 -11.06 17.99 -1.25
N GLN A 260 -11.46 17.51 -0.07
CA GLN A 260 -11.54 18.29 1.19
C GLN A 260 -12.45 19.51 1.13
N ARG A 261 -13.47 19.44 0.28
CA ARG A 261 -14.57 20.39 0.20
C ARG A 261 -15.84 19.67 -0.24
N SER A 262 -16.99 20.32 -0.06
CA SER A 262 -18.25 19.85 -0.64
C SER A 262 -18.23 19.99 -2.17
N PRO A 263 -18.99 19.16 -2.89
CA PRO A 263 -19.30 19.40 -4.29
C PRO A 263 -19.90 20.80 -4.51
N GLU A 264 -19.44 21.51 -5.54
CA GLU A 264 -19.87 22.88 -5.88
C GLU A 264 -20.82 22.89 -7.08
N ILE A 265 -20.72 21.90 -7.97
CA ILE A 265 -21.54 21.79 -9.18
C ILE A 265 -22.12 20.37 -9.32
N PRO A 266 -23.26 20.17 -10.03
CA PRO A 266 -23.89 18.85 -10.17
C PRO A 266 -23.01 17.77 -10.80
N LYS A 267 -21.95 18.15 -11.52
CA LYS A 267 -20.97 17.22 -12.11
C LYS A 267 -20.03 16.61 -11.08
N GLU A 268 -19.84 17.26 -9.95
CA GLU A 268 -18.99 16.80 -8.86
C GLU A 268 -19.79 15.83 -8.00
N THR A 269 -19.39 14.56 -8.04
CA THR A 269 -20.06 13.49 -7.30
C THR A 269 -19.02 12.61 -6.63
N GLU A 270 -19.49 11.64 -5.85
CA GLU A 270 -18.63 10.58 -5.31
C GLU A 270 -17.83 9.88 -6.42
N ILE A 271 -16.60 9.48 -6.12
CA ILE A 271 -15.76 8.73 -7.04
C ILE A 271 -16.12 7.25 -6.90
N ARG A 272 -16.75 6.69 -7.92
CA ARG A 272 -17.27 5.31 -7.91
C ARG A 272 -16.49 4.42 -8.86
N LEU A 273 -15.77 3.44 -8.31
CA LEU A 273 -15.16 2.35 -9.06
C LEU A 273 -16.25 1.29 -9.30
N GLU A 274 -16.89 1.40 -10.46
CA GLU A 274 -17.93 0.47 -10.89
C GLU A 274 -17.32 -0.86 -11.34
N LYS A 275 -18.18 -1.86 -11.53
CA LYS A 275 -17.77 -3.21 -11.92
C LYS A 275 -16.81 -3.24 -13.11
N GLN A 276 -17.06 -2.44 -14.14
CA GLN A 276 -16.22 -2.42 -15.34
C GLN A 276 -14.82 -1.86 -15.04
N ASN A 277 -14.72 -0.79 -14.24
CA ASN A 277 -13.42 -0.23 -13.83
C ASN A 277 -12.56 -1.27 -13.10
N LEU A 278 -13.19 -2.08 -12.24
CA LEU A 278 -12.51 -3.13 -11.49
C LEU A 278 -12.07 -4.29 -12.40
N ILE A 279 -12.87 -4.66 -13.40
CA ILE A 279 -12.48 -5.65 -14.42
C ILE A 279 -11.30 -5.13 -15.24
N ASP A 280 -11.34 -3.87 -15.68
CA ASP A 280 -10.29 -3.26 -16.49
C ASP A 280 -8.97 -3.16 -15.71
N MET A 281 -9.06 -2.79 -14.43
CA MET A 281 -7.92 -2.80 -13.50
C MET A 281 -7.30 -4.21 -13.37
N ALA A 282 -8.14 -5.23 -13.21
CA ALA A 282 -7.68 -6.62 -13.10
C ALA A 282 -7.02 -7.10 -14.38
N ASN A 283 -7.59 -6.79 -15.55
CA ASN A 283 -7.00 -7.14 -16.84
C ASN A 283 -5.62 -6.50 -17.01
N LEU A 284 -5.44 -5.23 -16.68
CA LEU A 284 -4.13 -4.56 -16.78
C LEU A 284 -3.09 -5.13 -15.79
N THR A 285 -3.55 -5.71 -14.68
CA THR A 285 -2.68 -6.34 -13.68
C THR A 285 -2.34 -7.79 -14.05
N CYS A 286 -3.33 -8.55 -14.54
CA CYS A 286 -3.18 -9.97 -14.91
C CYS A 286 -2.57 -10.19 -16.30
N THR A 287 -2.52 -9.16 -17.17
CA THR A 287 -2.08 -9.32 -18.57
C THR A 287 -0.58 -9.50 -18.77
N SER A 288 0.27 -9.24 -17.77
CA SER A 288 1.73 -9.47 -17.89
C SER A 288 2.18 -10.88 -17.49
N GLU A 289 1.38 -11.68 -16.77
CA GLU A 289 1.84 -12.98 -16.26
C GLU A 289 0.85 -14.17 -16.44
N MET A 290 -0.39 -13.97 -16.89
CA MET A 290 -1.30 -15.09 -17.20
C MET A 290 -1.43 -15.45 -18.69
N HIS A 291 -0.86 -14.66 -19.61
CA HIS A 291 -0.91 -14.91 -21.07
C HIS A 291 -0.10 -16.12 -21.59
N ARG A 292 0.44 -16.99 -20.73
CA ARG A 292 1.03 -18.27 -21.15
C ARG A 292 0.07 -19.46 -21.13
N PHE A 293 -1.20 -19.26 -20.81
CA PHE A 293 -2.16 -20.37 -20.72
C PHE A 293 -3.18 -20.49 -21.86
N THR A 294 -3.14 -19.63 -22.88
CA THR A 294 -4.03 -19.72 -24.05
C THR A 294 -3.38 -20.22 -25.35
N THR A 295 -2.06 -20.42 -25.42
CA THR A 295 -1.37 -20.87 -26.66
C THR A 295 -0.78 -22.29 -26.61
N LYS A 296 -1.31 -23.19 -25.77
CA LYS A 296 -0.96 -24.63 -25.80
C LYS A 296 -2.13 -25.60 -25.97
N ARG A 297 -3.21 -25.17 -26.63
CA ARG A 297 -4.30 -26.07 -27.05
C ARG A 297 -4.68 -26.00 -28.53
N GLU A 298 -3.79 -25.48 -29.37
CA GLU A 298 -3.87 -25.66 -30.82
C GLU A 298 -2.52 -26.09 -31.38
N ALA A 299 -2.22 -27.37 -31.21
CA ALA A 299 -1.35 -28.12 -32.10
C ALA A 299 -1.84 -29.58 -32.05
N CYS A 300 -2.53 -29.98 -33.11
CA CYS A 300 -2.62 -31.38 -33.52
C CYS A 300 -1.23 -31.97 -33.72
#